data_AF-A0A0B7C1E2-F1
#
_entry.id   AF-A0A0B7C1E2-F1
#
_cell.length_a   1.000
_cell.length_b   1.000
_cell.length_c   1.000
_cell.angle_alpha   90.00
_cell.angle_beta   90.00
_cell.angle_gamma   90.00
#
_symmetry.space_group_name_H-M   'P 1'
#
loop_
_entity.id
_entity.type
_entity.pdbx_description
1 polymer ?
#
loop_
_entity_poly.entity_id
_entity_poly.type
_entity_poly.pdbx_seq_one_letter_code
_entity_poly.pdbx_strand_id
1 'polypeptide(L)'
;ECRQEVPRLLINMTSVGKKSHHDHLKYGEPNNIRDIFYKGTCDNGVIELCKLLGWENELMAMVNSEYERLEKNQTSKKPENQ
;
A
#
# COMPACT_ATOMS: atom_id res chain seq x y z
N GLU A 1 -7.47 -6.65 -18.85
CA GLU A 1 -8.20 -5.38 -18.73
C GLU A 1 -9.12 -5.45 -17.52
N CYS A 2 -9.20 -4.36 -16.73
CA CYS A 2 -10.10 -4.31 -15.58
C CYS A 2 -11.49 -3.84 -16.02
N ARG A 3 -12.55 -4.56 -15.60
CA ARG A 3 -13.96 -4.21 -15.91
C ARG A 3 -14.28 -2.77 -15.52
N GLN A 4 -15.08 -2.06 -16.31
CA GLN A 4 -15.31 -0.60 -16.16
C GLN A 4 -15.97 -0.23 -14.82
N GLU A 5 -16.74 -1.14 -14.23
CA GLU A 5 -17.44 -0.89 -12.96
C GLU A 5 -16.52 -0.96 -11.74
N VAL A 6 -15.34 -1.56 -11.85
CA VAL A 6 -14.46 -1.82 -10.71
C VAL A 6 -13.72 -0.55 -10.29
N PRO A 7 -13.89 -0.06 -9.04
CA PRO A 7 -13.10 1.04 -8.50
C PRO A 7 -11.63 0.66 -8.38
N ARG A 8 -10.73 1.61 -8.63
CA ARG A 8 -9.28 1.42 -8.54
C ARG A 8 -8.69 2.49 -7.64
N LEU A 9 -7.97 2.08 -6.60
CA LEU A 9 -7.25 2.96 -5.69
C LEU A 9 -5.74 2.81 -5.93
N LEU A 10 -5.07 3.90 -6.27
CA LEU A 10 -3.61 4.00 -6.30
C LEU A 10 -3.14 4.69 -5.02
N ILE A 11 -2.40 3.98 -4.18
CA ILE A 11 -1.66 4.54 -3.04
C ILE A 11 -0.20 4.62 -3.48
N ASN A 12 0.30 5.84 -3.71
CA ASN A 12 1.70 6.00 -4.12
C ASN A 12 2.21 7.43 -3.83
N MET A 13 3.54 7.58 -3.76
CA MET A 13 4.17 8.90 -3.59
C MET A 13 3.95 9.80 -4.81
N THR A 14 3.88 9.19 -6.00
CA THR A 14 3.76 9.89 -7.28
C THR A 14 2.64 9.32 -8.14
N SER A 15 2.06 10.19 -8.97
CA SER A 15 1.06 9.80 -9.97
C SER A 15 1.72 8.91 -11.04
N VAL A 16 1.15 7.73 -11.26
CA VAL A 16 1.57 6.79 -12.32
C VAL A 16 0.36 6.22 -13.08
N GLY A 17 0.58 5.70 -14.28
CA GLY A 17 -0.46 4.99 -15.04
C GLY A 17 -1.48 5.85 -15.79
N LYS A 18 -1.22 7.16 -16.00
CA LYS A 18 -2.09 8.08 -16.75
C LYS A 18 -1.92 8.08 -18.28
N LYS A 19 -0.74 7.70 -18.79
CA LYS A 19 -0.36 7.94 -20.20
C LYS A 19 -0.25 6.65 -21.02
N SER A 20 -1.30 5.82 -21.04
CA SER A 20 -1.37 4.62 -21.90
C SER A 20 -2.45 4.77 -22.97
N HIS A 21 -2.15 4.32 -24.19
CA HIS A 21 -3.06 4.33 -25.34
C HIS A 21 -4.30 3.43 -25.15
N HIS A 22 -4.22 2.42 -24.26
CA HIS A 22 -5.34 1.55 -23.89
C HIS A 22 -5.26 1.25 -22.37
N ASP A 23 -6.39 1.41 -21.66
CA ASP A 23 -6.56 1.19 -20.21
C ASP A 23 -5.58 1.95 -19.27
N HIS A 24 -5.74 3.27 -19.15
CA HIS A 24 -5.04 4.09 -18.16
C HIS A 24 -5.94 4.47 -16.95
N LEU A 25 -5.31 4.93 -15.88
CA LEU A 25 -5.96 5.51 -14.71
C LEU A 25 -6.34 6.97 -14.97
N LYS A 26 -7.59 7.33 -14.68
CA LYS A 26 -8.21 8.62 -15.00
C LYS A 26 -8.33 9.58 -13.82
N TYR A 27 -7.68 9.30 -12.68
CA TYR A 27 -7.82 10.15 -11.49
C TYR A 27 -7.49 11.62 -11.79
N GLY A 28 -8.42 12.53 -11.48
CA GLY A 28 -8.29 13.97 -11.80
C GLY A 28 -8.71 14.38 -13.22
N GLU A 29 -9.23 13.46 -14.04
CA GLU A 29 -9.88 13.78 -15.32
C GLU A 29 -11.38 14.08 -15.13
N PRO A 30 -12.00 14.94 -15.97
CA PRO A 30 -13.41 15.35 -15.79
C PRO A 30 -14.43 14.20 -15.87
N ASN A 31 -14.13 13.13 -16.61
CA ASN A 31 -14.99 11.97 -16.80
C ASN A 31 -14.60 10.78 -15.89
N ASN A 32 -13.79 11.01 -14.88
CA ASN A 32 -13.39 9.97 -13.94
C ASN A 32 -14.53 9.62 -12.99
N ILE A 33 -14.84 8.33 -12.90
CA ILE A 33 -15.91 7.81 -12.03
C ILE A 33 -15.41 6.77 -11.02
N ARG A 34 -14.16 6.31 -11.13
CA ARG A 34 -13.71 5.08 -10.43
C ARG A 34 -12.26 5.06 -9.98
N ASP A 35 -11.41 5.94 -10.50
CA ASP A 35 -9.97 5.93 -10.21
C ASP A 35 -9.64 6.98 -9.16
N ILE A 36 -9.08 6.55 -8.03
CA ILE A 36 -8.65 7.43 -6.95
C ILE A 36 -7.14 7.33 -6.79
N PHE A 37 -6.49 8.48 -6.62
CA PHE A 37 -5.07 8.55 -6.27
C PHE A 37 -4.92 9.14 -4.87
N TYR A 38 -4.47 8.31 -3.93
CA TYR A 38 -4.05 8.72 -2.61
C TYR A 38 -2.53 8.98 -2.63
N LYS A 39 -2.15 10.25 -2.48
CA LYS A 39 -0.74 10.67 -2.52
C LYS A 39 -0.11 10.51 -1.14
N GLY A 40 0.82 9.57 -1.00
CA GLY A 40 1.53 9.32 0.25
C GLY A 40 2.43 8.09 0.18
N THR A 41 3.09 7.76 1.27
CA THR A 41 3.80 6.48 1.37
C THR A 41 2.80 5.33 1.35
N CYS A 42 3.20 4.17 0.83
CA CYS A 42 2.35 3.00 0.82
C CYS A 42 1.91 2.63 2.24
N ASP A 43 2.84 2.62 3.20
CA ASP A 43 2.57 2.27 4.59
C ASP A 43 1.50 3.19 5.20
N ASN A 44 1.65 4.52 5.10
CA ASN A 44 0.68 5.44 5.67
C ASN A 44 -0.69 5.32 5.00
N GLY A 45 -0.73 5.12 3.67
CA GLY A 45 -1.99 4.95 2.96
C GLY A 45 -2.70 3.64 3.31
N VAL A 46 -1.96 2.54 3.51
CA VAL A 46 -2.52 1.27 3.95
C VAL A 46 -3.00 1.37 5.40
N ILE A 47 -2.25 2.02 6.29
CA ILE A 47 -2.66 2.26 7.69
C ILE A 47 -3.97 3.07 7.72
N GLU A 48 -4.06 4.16 6.95
CA GLU A 48 -5.29 4.97 6.89
C GLU A 48 -6.47 4.17 6.32
N LEU A 49 -6.25 3.35 5.29
CA LEU A 49 -7.28 2.45 4.75
C LEU A 49 -7.74 1.45 5.82
N CYS A 50 -6.81 0.82 6.54
CA CYS A 50 -7.13 -0.09 7.64
C CYS A 50 -7.88 0.61 8.77
N LYS A 51 -7.53 1.84 9.12
CA LYS A 51 -8.25 2.64 10.11
C LYS A 51 -9.71 2.88 9.71
N LEU A 52 -9.96 3.24 8.46
CA LEU A 52 -11.33 3.41 7.94
C LEU A 52 -12.13 2.11 7.94
N LEU A 53 -11.45 0.96 7.79
CA LEU A 53 -12.06 -0.37 7.84
C LEU A 53 -12.16 -0.96 9.27
N GLY A 54 -11.58 -0.31 10.28
CA GLY A 54 -11.51 -0.81 11.65
C GLY A 54 -10.44 -1.89 11.89
N TRP A 55 -9.47 -2.03 10.98
CA TRP A 55 -8.38 -3.03 11.02
C TRP A 55 -7.03 -2.47 11.49
N GLU A 56 -6.96 -1.21 11.89
CA GLU A 56 -5.69 -0.56 12.30
C GLU A 56 -4.95 -1.35 13.38
N ASN A 57 -5.64 -1.73 14.45
CA ASN A 57 -5.03 -2.47 15.56
C ASN A 57 -4.53 -3.86 15.14
N GLU A 58 -5.28 -4.56 14.29
CA GLU A 58 -4.90 -5.88 13.79
C GLU A 58 -3.65 -5.80 12.92
N LEU A 59 -3.62 -4.84 11.98
CA LEU A 59 -2.45 -4.60 11.13
C LEU A 59 -1.21 -4.27 11.96
N MET A 60 -1.33 -3.32 12.91
CA MET A 60 -0.19 -2.89 13.72
C MET A 60 0.34 -4.01 14.63
N ALA A 61 -0.55 -4.83 15.20
CA ALA A 61 -0.14 -6.00 15.99
C ALA A 61 0.64 -7.00 15.13
N MET A 62 0.16 -7.29 13.91
CA MET A 62 0.85 -8.17 12.97
C MET A 62 2.24 -7.64 12.61
N VAL A 63 2.32 -6.37 12.18
CA VAL A 63 3.57 -5.71 11.80
C VAL A 63 4.60 -5.77 12.93
N ASN A 64 4.21 -5.41 14.16
CA ASN A 64 5.10 -5.43 15.33
C ASN A 64 5.60 -6.85 15.62
N SER A 65 4.71 -7.84 15.62
CA SER A 65 5.08 -9.24 15.90
C SER A 65 6.08 -9.79 14.87
N GLU A 66 5.92 -9.44 13.60
CA GLU A 66 6.82 -9.87 12.53
C GLU A 66 8.17 -9.16 12.59
N TYR A 67 8.20 -7.86 12.92
CA TYR A 67 9.47 -7.16 13.15
C TYR A 67 10.25 -7.77 14.32
N GLU A 68 9.61 -8.03 15.47
CA GLU A 68 10.25 -8.71 16.59
C GLU A 68 10.81 -10.09 16.21
N ARG A 69 10.05 -10.86 15.41
CA ARG A 69 10.48 -12.17 14.91
C ARG A 69 11.72 -12.04 14.02
N LEU A 70 11.75 -11.05 13.13
CA LEU A 70 12.90 -10.80 12.24
C LEU A 70 14.14 -10.34 13.02
N GLU A 71 13.99 -9.48 14.02
CA GLU A 71 15.10 -9.02 14.87
C GLU A 71 15.73 -10.18 15.65
N LYS A 72 14.92 -11.05 16.26
CA LYS A 72 15.39 -12.27 16.94
C LYS A 72 16.17 -13.18 15.99
N ASN A 73 15.70 -13.34 14.76
CA ASN A 73 16.38 -14.16 13.75
C ASN A 73 17.71 -13.58 13.26
N GLN A 74 17.89 -12.26 13.34
CA GLN A 74 19.15 -11.61 12.96
C GLN A 74 20.20 -11.69 14.08
N THR A 75 19.79 -11.54 15.35
CA THR A 75 20.71 -11.66 16.49
C THR A 75 21.26 -13.07 16.65
N SER A 76 20.45 -14.10 16.37
CA SER A 76 20.91 -15.50 16.39
C SER A 76 21.84 -15.90 15.23
N LYS A 77 22.03 -15.05 14.22
CA LYS A 77 22.85 -15.33 13.02
C LYS A 77 24.20 -14.62 12.97
N LYS A 78 24.54 -13.76 13.93
CA LYS A 78 25.91 -13.20 14.01
C LYS A 78 26.87 -14.30 14.49
N PRO A 79 27.89 -14.68 13.70
CA PRO A 79 28.90 -15.61 14.17
C PRO A 79 29.76 -14.94 15.25
N GLU A 80 30.06 -15.68 16.31
CA GLU A 80 31.14 -15.36 17.24
C GLU A 80 32.46 -15.35 16.45
N ASN A 81 32.95 -14.17 16.07
CA ASN A 81 34.35 -14.02 15.69
C ASN A 81 35.17 -13.97 16.98
N GLN A 82 35.81 -15.10 17.31
CA GLN A 82 37.03 -15.17 18.13
C GLN A 82 38.25 -14.78 17.29
#